data_AF-A0A944T4I8-F1
#
_entry.id   AF-A0A944T4I8-F1
#
_cell.length_a   1.000
_cell.length_b   1.000
_cell.length_c   1.000
_cell.angle_alpha   90.00
_cell.angle_beta   90.00
_cell.angle_gamma   90.00
#
_symmetry.space_group_name_H-M   'P 1'
#
loop_
_entity.id
_entity.type
_entity.pdbx_description
1 polymer ?
#
loop_
_entity_poly.entity_id
_entity_poly.type
_entity_poly.pdbx_seq_one_letter_code
_entity_poly.pdbx_strand_id
1 'polypeptide(L)'
;MKFYLNKCLLITFILLNNCSRLKQDELTSKVVIIQPIITKSDSGDKPARHELSSSLINKAYSRADIDFHFLEPIYFNNSKARDGKINLDSIVIIAGKEKILRGQNDIVNMFFVNAIDGNNGPTGRGLMNGNLIFISLGKGNEYNDDEKMYMEAFVVAHEIGHNLGLKHSIDDQNVNDNTPNIQGEGNFKDRIDPKNSLTKYQINEIYKSPLVHSRISFLTKKQASIAILDETFEPYFSKLQNREITTFTQEKSPDNIDSARIFAKEKFSSAVLEFTKNEKSILSFVVNKTNTWLLDNNINLMAKQPWRFIKIQNWLCGGFAHTRGTYIILSQAYLDKLSKEWSDQMSEESEAKLVTSLGGLLVHEQMHSLQRTFPTKFTSLYTTKWNFVNEIVYDEKQIIINQVSNPDAPQAEWIVPDQNKDGKYFWIRTLLKKNIDIPAMGKHFEDVAFEIEKKGDGFYVSKFNSELIFKPLFELEFYKNSFPIERGLDHPNEISAYMFSEFFKAHYNSKTPFLNINNTAKINTEFFVEWIYNEMN
;
A
#
# COMPACT_ATOMS: atom_id res chain seq x y z
N MET A 1 -12.22 -35.83 77.17
CA MET A 1 -12.45 -35.57 75.73
C MET A 1 -12.30 -34.07 75.49
N LYS A 2 -11.08 -33.51 75.57
CA LYS A 2 -10.20 -33.15 74.44
C LYS A 2 -10.91 -32.57 73.21
N PHE A 3 -10.96 -31.23 73.21
CA PHE A 3 -11.17 -30.32 72.09
C PHE A 3 -10.19 -30.60 70.94
N TYR A 4 -10.68 -30.55 69.70
CA TYR A 4 -9.84 -30.27 68.53
C TYR A 4 -10.42 -29.11 67.73
N LEU A 5 -9.69 -28.00 67.81
CA LEU A 5 -9.68 -26.86 66.90
C LEU A 5 -9.34 -27.37 65.49
N ASN A 6 -10.18 -27.11 64.49
CA ASN A 6 -9.76 -27.16 63.09
C ASN A 6 -9.69 -25.74 62.56
N LYS A 7 -8.45 -25.26 62.40
CA LYS A 7 -8.10 -24.02 61.72
C LYS A 7 -8.38 -24.20 60.22
N CYS A 8 -9.33 -23.44 59.68
CA CYS A 8 -9.35 -23.16 58.24
C CYS A 8 -8.13 -22.30 57.91
N LEU A 9 -7.17 -22.89 57.20
CA LEU A 9 -6.02 -22.19 56.64
C LEU A 9 -6.52 -21.44 55.38
N LEU A 10 -6.70 -20.13 55.50
CA LEU A 10 -6.92 -19.23 54.38
C LEU A 10 -5.58 -19.13 53.62
N ILE A 11 -5.42 -19.89 52.53
CA ILE A 11 -4.30 -19.70 51.60
C ILE A 11 -4.72 -18.60 50.63
N THR A 12 -4.26 -17.38 50.90
CA THR A 12 -4.33 -16.25 50.00
C THR A 12 -3.40 -16.53 48.82
N PHE A 13 -3.95 -17.06 47.71
CA PHE A 13 -3.25 -17.07 46.43
C PHE A 13 -3.18 -15.62 45.92
N ILE A 14 -2.08 -14.93 46.20
CA ILE A 14 -1.68 -13.74 45.46
C ILE A 14 -1.28 -14.25 44.08
N LEU A 15 -2.24 -14.24 43.14
CA LEU A 15 -1.96 -14.31 41.71
C LEU A 15 -1.22 -13.03 41.34
N LEU A 16 0.11 -13.07 41.48
CA LEU A 16 1.00 -12.20 40.71
C LEU A 16 0.72 -12.52 39.24
N ASN A 17 -0.14 -11.71 38.62
CA ASN A 17 -0.22 -11.56 37.17
C ASN A 17 1.13 -11.01 36.69
N ASN A 18 2.13 -11.88 36.61
CA ASN A 18 3.17 -11.75 35.59
C ASN A 18 2.48 -12.02 34.25
N CYS A 19 1.72 -11.03 33.78
CA CYS A 19 1.57 -10.81 32.35
C CYS A 19 2.98 -10.57 31.83
N SER A 20 3.67 -11.65 31.50
CA SER A 20 4.68 -11.59 30.47
C SER A 20 3.95 -11.02 29.26
N ARG A 21 4.16 -9.73 28.96
CA ARG A 21 3.93 -9.22 27.61
C ARG A 21 4.60 -10.25 26.71
N LEU A 22 3.80 -11.01 25.96
CA LEU A 22 4.29 -11.85 24.88
C LEU A 22 5.32 -10.99 24.15
N LYS A 23 6.54 -11.52 24.03
CA LYS A 23 7.66 -10.81 23.42
C LYS A 23 7.16 -10.37 22.04
N GLN A 24 6.91 -9.07 21.91
CA GLN A 24 6.34 -8.47 20.70
C GLN A 24 7.25 -8.87 19.54
N ASP A 25 6.67 -9.37 18.45
CA ASP A 25 7.45 -9.65 17.24
C ASP A 25 8.06 -8.33 16.79
N GLU A 26 9.36 -8.15 17.05
CA GLU A 26 10.10 -6.99 16.57
C GLU A 26 10.05 -6.98 15.04
N LEU A 27 9.65 -5.85 14.45
CA LEU A 27 9.66 -5.69 13.01
C LEU A 27 11.10 -5.82 12.49
N THR A 28 11.28 -6.62 11.45
CA THR A 28 12.58 -6.76 10.80
C THR A 28 13.07 -5.42 10.24
N SER A 29 14.39 -5.19 10.22
CA SER A 29 14.92 -3.93 9.67
C SER A 29 14.83 -3.85 8.15
N LYS A 30 14.69 -4.99 7.46
CA LYS A 30 14.63 -5.07 6.00
C LYS A 30 13.40 -5.80 5.51
N VAL A 31 13.00 -5.45 4.31
CA VAL A 31 11.83 -5.98 3.64
C VAL A 31 12.08 -6.16 2.16
N VAL A 32 11.57 -7.26 1.62
CA VAL A 32 11.44 -7.48 0.18
C VAL A 32 9.95 -7.44 -0.14
N ILE A 33 9.55 -6.57 -1.05
CA ILE A 33 8.16 -6.42 -1.46
C ILE A 33 7.88 -7.37 -2.62
N ILE A 34 6.84 -8.17 -2.51
CA ILE A 34 6.44 -9.15 -3.52
C ILE A 34 5.04 -8.81 -4.01
N GLN A 35 4.89 -8.64 -5.32
CA GLN A 35 3.60 -8.62 -6.00
C GLN A 35 3.29 -10.03 -6.52
N PRO A 36 2.34 -10.76 -5.91
CA PRO A 36 1.84 -12.01 -6.49
C PRO A 36 1.03 -11.70 -7.75
N ILE A 37 1.28 -12.46 -8.82
CA ILE A 37 0.55 -12.40 -10.09
C ILE A 37 0.01 -13.81 -10.37
N ILE A 38 -1.28 -14.02 -10.16
CA ILE A 38 -1.92 -15.33 -10.33
C ILE A 38 -2.45 -15.44 -11.75
N THR A 39 -1.84 -16.31 -12.55
CA THR A 39 -2.29 -16.52 -13.93
C THR A 39 -3.56 -17.39 -13.95
N LYS A 40 -4.55 -16.98 -14.73
CA LYS A 40 -5.85 -17.64 -14.90
C LYS A 40 -6.07 -18.07 -16.35
N SER A 41 -7.11 -18.87 -16.57
CA SER A 41 -7.67 -19.06 -17.93
C SER A 41 -8.05 -17.72 -18.55
N ASP A 42 -8.18 -17.69 -19.87
CA ASP A 42 -8.66 -16.51 -20.60
C ASP A 42 -10.07 -16.09 -20.13
N SER A 43 -10.88 -17.05 -19.68
CA SER A 43 -12.21 -16.84 -19.06
C SER A 43 -12.17 -16.40 -17.60
N GLY A 44 -11.00 -16.39 -16.94
CA GLY A 44 -10.82 -15.93 -15.56
C GLY A 44 -11.25 -16.90 -14.44
N ASP A 45 -11.77 -18.08 -14.80
CA ASP A 45 -12.41 -19.04 -13.88
C ASP A 45 -11.45 -20.07 -13.24
N LYS A 46 -10.24 -20.25 -13.79
CA LYS A 46 -9.30 -21.31 -13.37
C LYS A 46 -7.93 -20.73 -13.05
N PRO A 47 -7.70 -20.27 -11.81
CA PRO A 47 -6.39 -19.76 -11.39
C PRO A 47 -5.34 -20.87 -11.26
N ALA A 48 -4.09 -20.51 -11.48
CA ALA A 48 -2.95 -21.32 -11.08
C ALA A 48 -2.90 -21.46 -9.55
N ARG A 49 -2.32 -22.57 -9.09
CA ARG A 49 -2.11 -22.81 -7.66
C ARG A 49 -1.09 -21.82 -7.11
N HIS A 50 -1.41 -21.20 -5.97
CA HIS A 50 -0.63 -20.09 -5.39
C HIS A 50 -0.67 -20.08 -3.84
N GLU A 51 -1.20 -21.13 -3.22
CA GLU A 51 -1.21 -21.26 -1.77
C GLU A 51 0.22 -21.41 -1.26
N LEU A 52 0.68 -20.47 -0.43
CA LEU A 52 2.03 -20.45 0.12
C LEU A 52 2.01 -20.23 1.62
N SER A 53 2.99 -20.82 2.31
CA SER A 53 3.27 -20.51 3.71
C SER A 53 4.23 -19.33 3.81
N SER A 54 3.70 -18.11 3.89
CA SER A 54 4.52 -16.89 4.07
C SER A 54 5.41 -16.97 5.31
N SER A 55 4.95 -17.63 6.38
CA SER A 55 5.75 -17.82 7.61
C SER A 55 6.99 -18.68 7.39
N LEU A 56 6.91 -19.74 6.58
CA LEU A 56 8.07 -20.57 6.25
C LEU A 56 9.06 -19.86 5.32
N ILE A 57 8.55 -19.10 4.34
CA ILE A 57 9.39 -18.29 3.44
C ILE A 57 10.14 -17.22 4.26
N ASN A 58 9.44 -16.50 5.13
CA ASN A 58 10.05 -15.52 6.05
C ASN A 58 11.08 -16.17 6.98
N LYS A 59 10.76 -17.36 7.51
CA LYS A 59 11.68 -18.11 8.37
C LYS A 59 13.01 -18.36 7.66
N ALA A 60 13.01 -18.73 6.37
CA ALA A 60 14.22 -18.97 5.59
C ALA A 60 15.18 -17.77 5.55
N TYR A 61 14.65 -16.54 5.63
CA TYR A 61 15.43 -15.30 5.54
C TYR A 61 15.59 -14.55 6.87
N SER A 62 15.00 -15.07 7.95
CA SER A 62 15.05 -14.43 9.28
C SER A 62 16.46 -14.17 9.82
N ARG A 63 17.45 -15.01 9.48
CA ARG A 63 18.87 -14.78 9.83
C ARG A 63 19.45 -13.52 9.16
N ALA A 64 18.89 -13.12 8.03
CA ALA A 64 19.21 -11.89 7.31
C ALA A 64 18.35 -10.70 7.77
N ASP A 65 17.52 -10.86 8.81
CA ASP A 65 16.61 -9.80 9.28
C ASP A 65 15.78 -9.19 8.13
N ILE A 66 15.29 -10.08 7.26
CA ILE A 66 14.44 -9.78 6.10
C ILE A 66 13.07 -10.41 6.32
N ASP A 67 12.04 -9.63 6.02
CA ASP A 67 10.65 -10.04 5.93
C ASP A 67 10.14 -9.87 4.49
N PHE A 68 9.26 -10.74 4.05
CA PHE A 68 8.59 -10.65 2.76
C PHE A 68 7.21 -10.04 2.93
N HIS A 69 7.07 -8.84 2.38
CA HIS A 69 5.80 -8.14 2.38
C HIS A 69 5.06 -8.45 1.07
N PHE A 70 4.13 -9.41 1.15
CA PHE A 70 3.27 -9.81 0.04
C PHE A 70 2.12 -8.81 -0.12
N LEU A 71 2.04 -8.20 -1.30
CA LEU A 71 0.91 -7.36 -1.69
C LEU A 71 -0.32 -8.22 -2.04
N GLU A 72 -1.48 -7.59 -2.15
CA GLU A 72 -2.67 -8.27 -2.66
C GLU A 72 -2.42 -8.84 -4.07
N PRO A 73 -2.79 -10.11 -4.33
CA PRO A 73 -2.56 -10.72 -5.63
C PRO A 73 -3.29 -10.01 -6.78
N ILE A 74 -2.59 -9.85 -7.90
CA ILE A 74 -3.18 -9.43 -9.18
C ILE A 74 -3.47 -10.66 -10.01
N TYR A 75 -4.57 -10.63 -10.76
CA TYR A 75 -4.95 -11.70 -11.67
C TYR A 75 -4.58 -11.39 -13.11
N PHE A 76 -3.98 -12.36 -13.79
CA PHE A 76 -3.56 -12.26 -15.19
C PHE A 76 -4.25 -13.35 -16.02
N ASN A 77 -5.24 -12.98 -16.84
CA ASN A 77 -6.03 -13.94 -17.62
C ASN A 77 -5.30 -14.29 -18.92
N ASN A 78 -4.59 -15.43 -18.93
CA ASN A 78 -3.89 -15.90 -20.11
C ASN A 78 -3.65 -17.41 -20.04
N SER A 79 -4.48 -18.20 -20.71
CA SER A 79 -4.40 -19.67 -20.66
C SER A 79 -3.06 -20.21 -21.16
N LYS A 80 -2.47 -19.55 -22.18
CA LYS A 80 -1.19 -19.98 -22.75
C LYS A 80 -0.04 -19.76 -21.77
N ALA A 81 -0.01 -18.61 -21.11
CA ALA A 81 0.95 -18.31 -20.06
C ALA A 81 0.76 -19.26 -18.87
N ARG A 82 -0.49 -19.44 -18.42
CA ARG A 82 -0.82 -20.30 -17.27
C ARG A 82 -0.33 -21.71 -17.50
N ASP A 83 -0.58 -22.27 -18.67
CA ASP A 83 -0.32 -23.69 -18.95
C ASP A 83 1.06 -23.94 -19.58
N GLY A 84 1.98 -22.96 -19.52
CA GLY A 84 3.35 -23.11 -20.02
C GLY A 84 3.46 -23.34 -21.53
N LYS A 85 2.50 -22.83 -22.32
CA LYS A 85 2.43 -23.00 -23.79
C LYS A 85 3.14 -21.91 -24.57
N ILE A 86 3.63 -20.88 -23.88
CA ILE A 86 4.47 -19.82 -24.41
C ILE A 86 5.66 -19.62 -23.47
N ASN A 87 6.77 -19.14 -24.02
CA ASN A 87 7.97 -18.90 -23.22
C ASN A 87 7.77 -17.72 -22.25
N LEU A 88 8.63 -17.66 -21.23
CA LEU A 88 8.56 -16.66 -20.15
C LEU A 88 8.70 -15.23 -20.67
N ASP A 89 9.57 -14.98 -21.65
CA ASP A 89 9.74 -13.64 -22.23
C ASP A 89 8.45 -13.12 -22.89
N SER A 90 7.71 -14.00 -23.57
CA SER A 90 6.41 -13.65 -24.13
C SER A 90 5.41 -13.29 -23.05
N ILE A 91 5.42 -14.01 -21.92
CA ILE A 91 4.58 -13.70 -20.77
C ILE A 91 4.89 -12.30 -20.25
N VAL A 92 6.17 -11.96 -20.05
CA VAL A 92 6.60 -10.64 -19.57
C VAL A 92 6.16 -9.53 -20.52
N ILE A 93 6.33 -9.72 -21.84
CA ILE A 93 5.92 -8.73 -22.85
C ILE A 93 4.40 -8.49 -22.81
N ILE A 94 3.60 -9.56 -22.69
CA ILE A 94 2.14 -9.45 -22.62
C ILE A 94 1.73 -8.75 -21.31
N ALA A 95 2.24 -9.22 -20.17
CA ALA A 95 1.97 -8.65 -18.86
C ALA A 95 2.35 -7.16 -18.78
N GLY A 96 3.45 -6.76 -19.42
CA GLY A 96 3.86 -5.36 -19.51
C GLY A 96 2.87 -4.51 -20.31
N LYS A 97 2.38 -5.00 -21.46
CA LYS A 97 1.35 -4.32 -22.26
C LYS A 97 0.02 -4.19 -21.53
N GLU A 98 -0.33 -5.20 -20.73
CA GLU A 98 -1.54 -5.23 -19.90
C GLU A 98 -1.37 -4.50 -18.56
N LYS A 99 -0.21 -3.87 -18.32
CA LYS A 99 0.09 -3.12 -17.08
C LYS A 99 -0.09 -3.96 -15.81
N ILE A 100 0.29 -5.23 -15.86
CA ILE A 100 0.23 -6.16 -14.71
C ILE A 100 1.48 -6.05 -13.83
N LEU A 101 2.62 -5.70 -14.42
CA LEU A 101 3.87 -5.54 -13.68
C LEU A 101 3.82 -4.34 -12.73
N ARG A 102 4.49 -4.45 -11.58
CA ARG A 102 4.55 -3.43 -10.52
C ARG A 102 5.98 -2.99 -10.23
N GLY A 103 6.09 -1.73 -9.81
CA GLY A 103 7.32 -1.11 -9.36
C GLY A 103 8.27 -0.66 -10.47
N GLN A 104 9.41 -0.13 -10.04
CA GLN A 104 10.50 0.41 -10.84
C GLN A 104 11.77 -0.43 -10.61
N ASN A 105 11.65 -1.76 -10.77
CA ASN A 105 12.68 -2.77 -10.46
C ASN A 105 13.00 -2.95 -8.96
N ASP A 106 12.09 -2.51 -8.11
CA ASP A 106 12.20 -2.53 -6.65
C ASP A 106 11.18 -3.47 -5.98
N ILE A 107 10.28 -4.08 -6.76
CA ILE A 107 9.29 -5.06 -6.33
C ILE A 107 9.48 -6.34 -7.14
N VAL A 108 9.49 -7.48 -6.45
CA VAL A 108 9.49 -8.80 -7.08
C VAL A 108 8.10 -9.08 -7.65
N ASN A 109 8.01 -9.27 -8.96
CA ASN A 109 6.81 -9.68 -9.67
C ASN A 109 6.82 -11.20 -9.79
N MET A 110 6.01 -11.86 -8.96
CA MET A 110 6.00 -13.33 -8.80
C MET A 110 4.78 -13.93 -9.52
N PHE A 111 5.02 -14.54 -10.68
CA PHE A 111 4.00 -15.21 -11.46
C PHE A 111 3.74 -16.62 -10.95
N PHE A 112 2.47 -16.94 -10.67
CA PHE A 112 2.01 -18.32 -10.48
C PHE A 112 1.45 -18.85 -11.78
N VAL A 113 1.98 -20.00 -12.21
CA VAL A 113 1.61 -20.73 -13.43
C VAL A 113 1.43 -22.22 -13.14
N ASN A 114 0.77 -22.95 -14.01
CA ASN A 114 0.66 -24.41 -13.92
C ASN A 114 1.91 -25.12 -14.43
N ALA A 115 2.60 -24.54 -15.42
CA ALA A 115 3.81 -25.12 -15.99
C ALA A 115 4.80 -24.04 -16.43
N ILE A 116 6.09 -24.35 -16.32
CA ILE A 116 7.20 -23.51 -16.79
C ILE A 116 7.89 -24.29 -17.93
N ASP A 117 7.96 -23.69 -19.11
CA ASP A 117 8.53 -24.30 -20.32
C ASP A 117 7.96 -25.71 -20.61
N GLY A 118 6.66 -25.89 -20.38
CA GLY A 118 5.94 -27.16 -20.56
C GLY A 118 6.08 -28.17 -19.42
N ASN A 119 6.93 -27.90 -18.42
CA ASN A 119 7.11 -28.77 -17.27
C ASN A 119 6.15 -28.40 -16.14
N ASN A 120 5.38 -29.38 -15.67
CA ASN A 120 4.56 -29.21 -14.48
C ASN A 120 5.46 -29.14 -13.24
N GLY A 121 5.08 -28.31 -12.27
CA GLY A 121 5.81 -28.16 -11.02
C GLY A 121 5.72 -29.38 -10.09
N PRO A 122 6.41 -29.34 -8.94
CA PRO A 122 6.99 -28.13 -8.35
C PRO A 122 8.31 -27.69 -9.00
N THR A 123 8.35 -26.45 -9.51
CA THR A 123 9.53 -25.86 -10.13
C THR A 123 9.43 -24.34 -10.18
N GLY A 124 10.56 -23.67 -10.31
CA GLY A 124 10.65 -22.21 -10.33
C GLY A 124 11.66 -21.71 -11.36
N ARG A 125 11.55 -20.43 -11.69
CA ARG A 125 12.52 -19.71 -12.52
C ARG A 125 12.59 -18.25 -12.09
N GLY A 126 13.60 -17.91 -11.30
CA GLY A 126 13.97 -16.55 -10.93
C GLY A 126 14.94 -15.94 -11.93
N LEU A 127 14.68 -14.71 -12.36
CA LEU A 127 15.66 -13.93 -13.10
C LEU A 127 16.80 -13.50 -12.15
N MET A 128 18.00 -14.01 -12.38
CA MET A 128 19.18 -13.67 -11.57
C MET A 128 19.42 -12.16 -11.53
N ASN A 129 19.54 -11.56 -10.34
CA ASN A 129 19.63 -10.10 -10.15
C ASN A 129 18.50 -9.28 -10.82
N GLY A 130 17.37 -9.94 -11.11
CA GLY A 130 16.17 -9.32 -11.65
C GLY A 130 15.04 -9.32 -10.63
N ASN A 131 13.88 -8.82 -11.05
CA ASN A 131 12.69 -8.66 -10.21
C ASN A 131 11.52 -9.52 -10.69
N LEU A 132 11.80 -10.60 -11.43
CA LEU A 132 10.80 -11.49 -12.02
C LEU A 132 11.05 -12.91 -11.55
N ILE A 133 9.98 -13.59 -11.15
CA ILE A 133 9.98 -15.00 -10.79
C ILE A 133 8.76 -15.67 -11.40
N PHE A 134 8.93 -16.88 -11.90
CA PHE A 134 7.84 -17.78 -12.24
C PHE A 134 7.86 -18.97 -11.28
N ILE A 135 6.71 -19.32 -10.73
CA ILE A 135 6.51 -20.44 -9.81
C ILE A 135 5.41 -21.34 -10.38
N SER A 136 5.72 -22.63 -10.51
CA SER A 136 4.71 -23.67 -10.63
C SER A 136 4.80 -24.58 -9.42
N LEU A 137 3.76 -24.60 -8.58
CA LEU A 137 3.73 -25.47 -7.39
C LEU A 137 3.36 -26.92 -7.72
N GLY A 138 2.78 -27.15 -8.91
CA GLY A 138 2.29 -28.48 -9.32
C GLY A 138 1.23 -29.06 -8.38
N LYS A 139 0.95 -30.36 -8.58
CA LYS A 139 0.05 -31.12 -7.69
C LYS A 139 0.77 -31.69 -6.47
N GLY A 140 2.08 -31.95 -6.59
CA GLY A 140 2.92 -32.48 -5.50
C GLY A 140 2.52 -33.89 -5.05
N ASN A 141 1.94 -34.71 -5.92
CA ASN A 141 1.40 -36.04 -5.56
C ASN A 141 2.48 -37.05 -5.10
N GLU A 142 3.75 -36.73 -5.32
CA GLU A 142 4.90 -37.55 -4.94
C GLU A 142 5.42 -37.28 -3.53
N TYR A 143 4.93 -36.22 -2.88
CA TYR A 143 5.30 -35.83 -1.52
C TYR A 143 4.15 -36.05 -0.56
N ASN A 144 4.45 -36.41 0.69
CA ASN A 144 3.46 -36.31 1.76
C ASN A 144 3.19 -34.84 2.12
N ASP A 145 2.12 -34.58 2.88
CA ASP A 145 1.66 -33.21 3.16
C ASP A 145 2.73 -32.34 3.86
N ASP A 146 3.47 -32.91 4.81
CA ASP A 146 4.54 -32.21 5.53
C ASP A 146 5.68 -31.83 4.58
N GLU A 147 6.22 -32.80 3.84
CA GLU A 147 7.30 -32.58 2.87
C GLU A 147 6.89 -31.59 1.78
N LYS A 148 5.64 -31.70 1.31
CA LYS A 148 5.07 -30.83 0.30
C LYS A 148 5.06 -29.37 0.75
N MET A 149 4.67 -29.09 2.00
CA MET A 149 4.67 -27.74 2.55
C MET A 149 6.09 -27.13 2.59
N TYR A 150 7.09 -27.90 3.02
CA TYR A 150 8.48 -27.42 3.03
C TYR A 150 9.06 -27.26 1.63
N MET A 151 8.74 -28.17 0.71
CA MET A 151 9.13 -28.11 -0.68
C MET A 151 8.58 -26.84 -1.37
N GLU A 152 7.31 -26.52 -1.17
CA GLU A 152 6.68 -25.34 -1.79
C GLU A 152 7.28 -24.03 -1.27
N ALA A 153 7.48 -23.93 0.05
CA ALA A 153 8.16 -22.79 0.66
C ALA A 153 9.63 -22.69 0.19
N PHE A 154 10.31 -23.83 0.06
CA PHE A 154 11.68 -23.90 -0.43
C PHE A 154 11.79 -23.41 -1.88
N VAL A 155 10.95 -23.88 -2.81
CA VAL A 155 11.00 -23.45 -4.22
C VAL A 155 10.87 -21.94 -4.31
N VAL A 156 9.91 -21.34 -3.59
CA VAL A 156 9.73 -19.88 -3.59
C VAL A 156 10.93 -19.15 -2.98
N ALA A 157 11.42 -19.61 -1.82
CA ALA A 157 12.59 -19.03 -1.17
C ALA A 157 13.85 -19.13 -2.06
N HIS A 158 14.04 -20.25 -2.75
CA HIS A 158 15.15 -20.49 -3.67
C HIS A 158 15.13 -19.51 -4.84
N GLU A 159 13.99 -19.36 -5.51
CA GLU A 159 13.88 -18.45 -6.66
C GLU A 159 14.01 -16.98 -6.25
N ILE A 160 13.48 -16.61 -5.09
CA ILE A 160 13.74 -15.28 -4.51
C ILE A 160 15.25 -15.09 -4.31
N GLY A 161 15.96 -16.11 -3.84
CA GLY A 161 17.41 -16.09 -3.72
C GLY A 161 18.12 -15.69 -5.02
N HIS A 162 17.68 -16.20 -6.17
CA HIS A 162 18.22 -15.78 -7.47
C HIS A 162 17.94 -14.30 -7.80
N ASN A 163 16.71 -13.82 -7.57
CA ASN A 163 16.39 -12.39 -7.70
C ASN A 163 17.29 -11.51 -6.82
N LEU A 164 17.62 -12.00 -5.62
CA LEU A 164 18.50 -11.34 -4.67
C LEU A 164 20.00 -11.54 -4.97
N GLY A 165 20.34 -12.20 -6.08
CA GLY A 165 21.70 -12.33 -6.59
C GLY A 165 22.47 -13.57 -6.12
N LEU A 166 21.79 -14.51 -5.44
CA LEU A 166 22.42 -15.76 -5.02
C LEU A 166 22.49 -16.76 -6.16
N LYS A 167 23.67 -17.33 -6.35
CA LYS A 167 23.92 -18.46 -7.26
C LYS A 167 23.65 -19.78 -6.55
N HIS A 168 23.49 -20.86 -7.31
CA HIS A 168 23.55 -22.21 -6.75
C HIS A 168 24.88 -22.41 -6.01
N SER A 169 24.86 -23.16 -4.92
CA SER A 169 26.04 -23.37 -4.08
C SER A 169 27.17 -24.07 -4.84
N ILE A 170 26.84 -25.01 -5.73
CA ILE A 170 27.81 -25.67 -6.61
C ILE A 170 28.54 -24.70 -7.57
N ASP A 171 27.90 -23.57 -7.90
CA ASP A 171 28.43 -22.53 -8.80
C ASP A 171 29.10 -21.37 -8.04
N ASP A 172 29.11 -21.42 -6.70
CA ASP A 172 29.65 -20.38 -5.83
C ASP A 172 30.76 -20.91 -4.91
N GLN A 173 32.00 -20.60 -5.28
CA GLN A 173 33.19 -21.04 -4.54
C GLN A 173 33.23 -20.57 -3.07
N ASN A 174 32.41 -19.59 -2.69
CA ASN A 174 32.35 -19.07 -1.32
C ASN A 174 31.29 -19.78 -0.46
N VAL A 175 30.53 -20.72 -1.03
CA VAL A 175 29.46 -21.45 -0.35
C VAL A 175 29.78 -22.94 -0.39
N ASN A 176 29.71 -23.60 0.77
CA ASN A 176 29.92 -25.05 0.84
C ASN A 176 28.64 -25.79 0.42
N ASP A 177 28.66 -26.40 -0.76
CA ASP A 177 27.53 -27.16 -1.33
C ASP A 177 27.12 -28.37 -0.48
N ASN A 178 28.02 -28.90 0.36
CA ASN A 178 27.69 -30.01 1.28
C ASN A 178 26.89 -29.56 2.52
N THR A 179 26.69 -28.26 2.71
CA THR A 179 25.90 -27.72 3.83
C THR A 179 24.53 -27.30 3.32
N PRO A 180 23.43 -27.81 3.89
CA PRO A 180 22.08 -27.39 3.51
C PRO A 180 21.96 -25.87 3.55
N ASN A 181 21.47 -25.27 2.48
CA ASN A 181 21.14 -23.84 2.41
C ASN A 181 20.12 -23.62 1.28
N ILE A 182 19.55 -22.42 1.17
CA ILE A 182 18.49 -22.16 0.19
C ILE A 182 18.95 -22.30 -1.26
N GLN A 183 20.26 -22.36 -1.54
CA GLN A 183 20.84 -22.53 -2.88
C GLN A 183 21.66 -23.82 -3.06
N GLY A 184 21.80 -24.66 -2.04
CA GLY A 184 22.61 -25.90 -2.08
C GLY A 184 21.76 -27.15 -1.88
N GLU A 185 22.31 -28.34 -2.00
CA GLU A 185 21.53 -29.58 -1.92
C GLU A 185 21.02 -29.93 -0.50
N GLY A 186 20.10 -30.91 -0.41
CA GLY A 186 19.64 -31.49 0.86
C GLY A 186 18.11 -31.44 1.10
N ASN A 187 17.69 -31.86 2.29
CA ASN A 187 16.27 -31.88 2.66
C ASN A 187 15.68 -30.45 2.71
N PHE A 188 14.48 -30.26 2.14
CA PHE A 188 13.83 -28.94 2.05
C PHE A 188 13.68 -28.24 3.40
N LYS A 189 13.31 -28.98 4.45
CA LYS A 189 13.13 -28.44 5.80
C LYS A 189 14.43 -27.85 6.35
N ASP A 190 15.55 -28.55 6.14
CA ASP A 190 16.85 -28.11 6.62
C ASP A 190 17.36 -26.91 5.83
N ARG A 191 17.08 -26.85 4.52
CA ARG A 191 17.49 -25.76 3.62
C ARG A 191 16.78 -24.44 3.93
N ILE A 192 15.57 -24.48 4.49
CA ILE A 192 14.83 -23.28 4.91
C ILE A 192 14.85 -23.03 6.43
N ASP A 193 15.60 -23.84 7.19
CA ASP A 193 15.82 -23.60 8.62
C ASP A 193 16.82 -22.44 8.80
N PRO A 194 16.53 -21.40 9.59
CA PRO A 194 17.41 -20.23 9.80
C PRO A 194 18.83 -20.59 10.24
N LYS A 195 19.03 -21.76 10.88
CA LYS A 195 20.36 -22.25 11.27
C LYS A 195 21.27 -22.46 10.06
N ASN A 196 20.69 -22.88 8.94
CA ASN A 196 21.40 -23.38 7.76
C ASN A 196 21.11 -22.55 6.51
N SER A 197 19.92 -21.94 6.41
CA SER A 197 19.35 -21.39 5.19
C SER A 197 20.23 -20.38 4.46
N LEU A 198 20.95 -19.54 5.21
CA LEU A 198 21.83 -18.51 4.68
C LEU A 198 23.16 -18.46 5.44
N THR A 199 24.25 -18.46 4.69
CA THR A 199 25.59 -18.13 5.20
C THR A 199 25.78 -16.62 5.34
N LYS A 200 26.77 -16.19 6.13
CA LYS A 200 27.13 -14.75 6.24
C LYS A 200 27.50 -14.14 4.89
N TYR A 201 28.16 -14.92 4.02
CA TYR A 201 28.50 -14.50 2.67
C TYR A 201 27.24 -14.23 1.84
N GLN A 202 26.30 -15.18 1.79
CA GLN A 202 25.04 -15.02 1.05
C GLN A 202 24.21 -13.83 1.57
N ILE A 203 24.18 -13.60 2.88
CA ILE A 203 23.51 -12.42 3.47
C ILE A 203 24.10 -11.11 2.93
N ASN A 204 25.43 -11.02 2.84
CA ASN A 204 26.10 -9.83 2.30
C ASN A 204 25.83 -9.63 0.81
N GLU A 205 25.68 -10.70 0.02
CA GLU A 205 25.28 -10.60 -1.38
C GLU A 205 23.83 -10.13 -1.52
N ILE A 206 22.90 -10.73 -0.75
CA ILE A 206 21.48 -10.34 -0.74
C ILE A 206 21.32 -8.83 -0.50
N TYR A 207 22.05 -8.26 0.47
CA TYR A 207 21.93 -6.84 0.82
C TYR A 207 22.40 -5.88 -0.28
N LYS A 208 23.06 -6.36 -1.33
CA LYS A 208 23.41 -5.53 -2.51
C LYS A 208 22.26 -5.39 -3.49
N SER A 209 21.24 -6.26 -3.39
CA SER A 209 20.11 -6.24 -4.31
C SER A 209 19.24 -4.99 -4.11
N PRO A 210 18.79 -4.32 -5.18
CA PRO A 210 17.86 -3.19 -5.09
C PRO A 210 16.46 -3.59 -4.61
N LEU A 211 16.18 -4.89 -4.50
CA LEU A 211 14.92 -5.43 -4.00
C LEU A 211 14.85 -5.49 -2.47
N VAL A 212 16.00 -5.38 -1.79
CA VAL A 212 16.06 -5.37 -0.33
C VAL A 212 16.00 -3.94 0.16
N HIS A 213 14.86 -3.57 0.72
CA HIS A 213 14.64 -2.23 1.26
C HIS A 213 14.87 -2.22 2.76
N SER A 214 15.37 -1.11 3.30
CA SER A 214 15.14 -0.81 4.71
C SER A 214 13.63 -0.64 4.93
N ARG A 215 13.10 -1.15 6.05
CA ARG A 215 11.69 -1.00 6.40
C ARG A 215 11.27 0.47 6.51
N ILE A 216 12.20 1.32 6.93
CA ILE A 216 12.12 2.78 6.82
C ILE A 216 13.19 3.21 5.81
N SER A 217 12.75 3.62 4.64
CA SER A 217 13.63 3.99 3.53
C SER A 217 13.43 5.44 3.11
N PHE A 218 14.54 6.11 2.86
CA PHE A 218 14.59 7.47 2.33
C PHE A 218 15.27 7.40 0.98
N LEU A 219 14.52 7.59 -0.10
CA LEU A 219 15.07 7.45 -1.44
C LEU A 219 16.09 8.56 -1.70
N THR A 220 17.20 8.19 -2.36
CA THR A 220 18.12 9.18 -2.93
C THR A 220 17.40 9.96 -4.02
N LYS A 221 17.91 11.15 -4.36
CA LYS A 221 17.36 12.00 -5.40
C LYS A 221 17.21 11.25 -6.73
N LYS A 222 18.18 10.42 -7.10
CA LYS A 222 18.14 9.60 -8.33
C LYS A 222 17.02 8.55 -8.29
N GLN A 223 16.85 7.85 -7.16
CA GLN A 223 15.78 6.85 -7.02
C GLN A 223 14.41 7.53 -6.99
N ALA A 224 14.28 8.59 -6.20
CA ALA A 224 13.05 9.34 -6.02
C ALA A 224 12.59 10.03 -7.31
N SER A 225 13.50 10.52 -8.15
CA SER A 225 13.16 11.16 -9.44
C SER A 225 12.57 10.19 -10.47
N ILE A 226 12.76 8.88 -10.27
CA ILE A 226 12.12 7.80 -11.05
C ILE A 226 10.83 7.37 -10.35
N ALA A 227 10.90 7.11 -9.04
CA ALA A 227 9.79 6.60 -8.23
C ALA A 227 8.57 7.54 -8.20
N ILE A 228 8.78 8.86 -8.18
CA ILE A 228 7.69 9.85 -8.22
C ILE A 228 6.86 9.79 -9.52
N LEU A 229 7.37 9.13 -10.55
CA LEU A 229 6.71 8.95 -11.85
C LEU A 229 5.97 7.61 -11.98
N ASP A 230 5.90 6.83 -10.91
CA ASP A 230 5.36 5.46 -10.95
C ASP A 230 3.85 5.45 -11.23
N GLU A 231 3.47 4.93 -12.40
CA GLU A 231 2.08 4.68 -12.81
C GLU A 231 1.73 3.18 -12.82
N THR A 232 2.56 2.33 -12.20
CA THR A 232 2.34 0.87 -12.24
C THR A 232 1.19 0.43 -11.35
N PHE A 233 0.91 1.13 -10.25
CA PHE A 233 -0.24 0.86 -9.39
C PHE A 233 -1.54 1.47 -9.94
N GLU A 234 -1.44 2.68 -10.47
CA GLU A 234 -2.58 3.45 -10.94
C GLU A 234 -2.13 4.50 -11.98
N PRO A 235 -2.97 4.80 -12.97
CA PRO A 235 -2.70 5.87 -13.92
C PRO A 235 -2.79 7.24 -13.23
N TYR A 236 -1.83 8.13 -13.52
CA TYR A 236 -1.84 9.50 -13.00
C TYR A 236 -1.46 10.50 -14.10
N PHE A 237 -0.18 10.57 -14.46
CA PHE A 237 0.33 11.46 -15.51
C PHE A 237 -0.37 11.23 -16.86
N SER A 238 -0.70 9.98 -17.17
CA SER A 238 -1.43 9.60 -18.38
C SER A 238 -2.87 10.12 -18.44
N LYS A 239 -3.44 10.61 -17.32
CA LYS A 239 -4.79 11.16 -17.23
C LYS A 239 -4.84 12.68 -17.05
N LEU A 240 -3.75 13.29 -16.54
CA LEU A 240 -3.69 14.73 -16.29
C LEU A 240 -4.05 15.56 -17.53
N GLN A 241 -4.73 16.67 -17.30
CA GLN A 241 -5.08 17.71 -18.27
C GLN A 241 -4.18 18.94 -18.14
N ASN A 242 -4.09 19.78 -19.17
CA ASN A 242 -3.19 20.95 -19.19
C ASN A 242 -3.39 21.88 -18.00
N ARG A 243 -4.65 22.16 -17.62
CA ARG A 243 -4.95 23.04 -16.48
C ARG A 243 -4.52 22.44 -15.15
N GLU A 244 -4.66 21.13 -15.00
CA GLU A 244 -4.16 20.40 -13.83
C GLU A 244 -2.65 20.51 -13.74
N ILE A 245 -1.97 20.22 -14.85
CA ILE A 245 -0.51 20.27 -14.93
C ILE A 245 -0.02 21.67 -14.57
N THR A 246 -0.63 22.72 -15.15
CA THR A 246 -0.30 24.11 -14.82
C THR A 246 -0.51 24.45 -13.35
N THR A 247 -1.55 23.89 -12.74
CA THR A 247 -1.82 24.07 -11.31
C THR A 247 -0.79 23.33 -10.46
N PHE A 248 -0.43 22.09 -10.82
CA PHE A 248 0.51 21.27 -10.04
C PHE A 248 1.94 21.78 -10.14
N THR A 249 2.34 22.31 -11.29
CA THR A 249 3.69 22.85 -11.51
C THR A 249 3.80 24.34 -11.21
N GLN A 250 2.67 25.03 -10.98
CA GLN A 250 2.60 26.49 -10.85
C GLN A 250 3.27 27.22 -12.03
N GLU A 251 3.18 26.62 -13.22
CA GLU A 251 3.82 27.09 -14.45
C GLU A 251 2.97 26.71 -15.65
N LYS A 252 2.83 27.60 -16.63
CA LYS A 252 2.00 27.34 -17.81
C LYS A 252 2.53 26.13 -18.58
N SER A 253 1.66 25.15 -18.80
CA SER A 253 2.00 23.91 -19.53
C SER A 253 1.88 24.14 -21.04
N PRO A 254 2.58 23.33 -21.85
CA PRO A 254 2.36 23.28 -23.30
C PRO A 254 0.88 23.07 -23.65
N ASP A 255 0.42 23.60 -24.79
CA ASP A 255 -0.98 23.47 -25.23
C ASP A 255 -1.32 22.04 -25.70
N ASN A 256 -0.36 21.33 -26.30
CA ASN A 256 -0.55 19.93 -26.68
C ASN A 256 -0.51 19.03 -25.43
N ILE A 257 -1.53 18.20 -25.24
CA ILE A 257 -1.70 17.35 -24.05
C ILE A 257 -0.53 16.37 -23.84
N ASP A 258 0.01 15.77 -24.89
CA ASP A 258 1.12 14.81 -24.76
C ASP A 258 2.40 15.53 -24.36
N SER A 259 2.67 16.69 -24.97
CA SER A 259 3.77 17.57 -24.56
C SER A 259 3.59 18.07 -23.13
N ALA A 260 2.36 18.39 -22.71
CA ALA A 260 2.06 18.82 -21.35
C ALA A 260 2.34 17.72 -20.33
N ARG A 261 1.99 16.47 -20.65
CA ARG A 261 2.24 15.32 -19.77
C ARG A 261 3.71 14.97 -19.66
N ILE A 262 4.48 15.11 -20.76
CA ILE A 262 5.95 14.99 -20.71
C ILE A 262 6.53 16.09 -19.82
N PHE A 263 6.12 17.34 -20.03
CA PHE A 263 6.51 18.47 -19.19
C PHE A 263 6.18 18.23 -17.71
N ALA A 264 5.01 17.68 -17.39
CA ALA A 264 4.65 17.32 -16.02
C ALA A 264 5.63 16.30 -15.41
N LYS A 265 5.95 15.23 -16.14
CA LYS A 265 6.91 14.20 -15.68
C LYS A 265 8.29 14.81 -15.42
N GLU A 266 8.77 15.67 -16.31
CA GLU A 266 10.04 16.38 -16.14
C GLU A 266 10.04 17.28 -14.89
N LYS A 267 8.97 18.07 -14.68
CA LYS A 267 8.83 18.94 -13.51
C LYS A 267 8.79 18.15 -12.21
N PHE A 268 7.95 17.11 -12.12
CA PHE A 268 7.86 16.26 -10.94
C PHE A 268 9.21 15.61 -10.60
N SER A 269 9.88 15.04 -11.61
CA SER A 269 11.20 14.43 -11.46
C SER A 269 12.26 15.44 -10.97
N SER A 270 12.25 16.66 -11.51
CA SER A 270 13.20 17.72 -11.15
C SER A 270 12.97 18.32 -9.75
N ALA A 271 11.74 18.23 -9.23
CA ALA A 271 11.36 18.79 -7.93
C ALA A 271 11.91 18.01 -6.74
N VAL A 272 12.45 16.81 -6.96
CA VAL A 272 12.94 15.91 -5.91
C VAL A 272 14.17 16.47 -5.21
N LEU A 273 14.20 16.32 -3.89
CA LEU A 273 15.28 16.76 -2.99
C LEU A 273 15.87 15.57 -2.22
N GLU A 274 17.05 15.78 -1.65
CA GLU A 274 17.65 14.85 -0.67
C GLU A 274 17.14 15.15 0.74
N PHE A 275 16.93 14.09 1.52
CA PHE A 275 16.72 14.21 2.96
C PHE A 275 18.04 14.44 3.69
N THR A 276 18.06 15.41 4.61
CA THR A 276 19.18 15.64 5.53
C THR A 276 19.24 14.53 6.59
N LYS A 277 20.38 14.37 7.24
CA LYS A 277 20.53 13.41 8.36
C LYS A 277 19.51 13.68 9.47
N ASN A 278 19.27 14.95 9.80
CA ASN A 278 18.32 15.34 10.83
C ASN A 278 16.89 14.94 10.47
N GLU A 279 16.44 15.23 9.24
CA GLU A 279 15.11 14.83 8.76
C GLU A 279 14.92 13.31 8.79
N LYS A 280 15.93 12.54 8.40
CA LYS A 280 15.89 11.06 8.48
C LYS A 280 15.74 10.59 9.93
N SER A 281 16.45 11.19 10.89
CA SER A 281 16.32 10.86 12.31
C SER A 281 14.91 11.13 12.84
N ILE A 282 14.35 12.29 12.52
CA ILE A 282 13.00 12.71 12.95
C ILE A 282 11.95 11.75 12.41
N LEU A 283 11.96 11.51 11.10
CA LEU A 283 10.99 10.63 10.46
C LEU A 283 11.12 9.20 10.98
N SER A 284 12.35 8.69 11.12
CA SER A 284 12.57 7.35 11.68
C SER A 284 12.05 7.23 13.11
N PHE A 285 12.27 8.26 13.94
CA PHE A 285 11.76 8.28 15.30
C PHE A 285 10.23 8.23 15.34
N VAL A 286 9.56 9.10 14.57
CA VAL A 286 8.09 9.16 14.55
C VAL A 286 7.50 7.87 13.99
N VAL A 287 8.09 7.33 12.93
CA VAL A 287 7.67 6.04 12.35
C VAL A 287 7.83 4.91 13.37
N ASN A 288 8.95 4.86 14.11
CA ASN A 288 9.14 3.83 15.14
C ASN A 288 8.08 3.92 16.24
N LYS A 289 7.80 5.12 16.76
CA LYS A 289 6.73 5.34 17.76
C LYS A 289 5.36 4.95 17.22
N THR A 290 5.09 5.30 15.96
CA THR A 290 3.85 4.95 15.25
C THR A 290 3.71 3.44 15.10
N ASN A 291 4.76 2.74 14.63
CA ASN A 291 4.76 1.28 14.48
C ASN A 291 4.58 0.56 15.82
N THR A 292 5.24 1.00 16.89
CA THR A 292 5.02 0.45 18.23
C THR A 292 3.56 0.57 18.63
N TRP A 293 2.96 1.76 18.46
CA TRP A 293 1.54 1.95 18.75
C TRP A 293 0.63 1.07 17.88
N LEU A 294 0.90 0.95 16.57
CA LEU A 294 0.12 0.11 15.65
C LEU A 294 0.17 -1.38 16.07
N LEU A 295 1.35 -1.90 16.40
CA LEU A 295 1.54 -3.28 16.86
C LEU A 295 0.84 -3.51 18.21
N ASP A 296 0.97 -2.58 19.16
CA ASP A 296 0.32 -2.66 20.47
C ASP A 296 -1.23 -2.70 20.37
N ASN A 297 -1.78 -2.20 19.25
CA ASN A 297 -3.21 -2.14 18.99
C ASN A 297 -3.69 -3.16 17.93
N ASN A 298 -2.87 -4.17 17.58
CA ASN A 298 -3.19 -5.20 16.59
C ASN A 298 -3.55 -4.64 15.20
N ILE A 299 -2.86 -3.58 14.77
CA ILE A 299 -2.99 -3.00 13.43
C ILE A 299 -1.75 -3.39 12.60
N ASN A 300 -1.49 -4.71 12.50
CA ASN A 300 -0.22 -5.18 11.96
C ASN A 300 -0.08 -4.95 10.45
N LEU A 301 -1.18 -4.88 9.69
CA LEU A 301 -1.12 -4.63 8.25
C LEU A 301 -0.40 -3.31 7.95
N MET A 302 -0.75 -2.24 8.66
CA MET A 302 -0.08 -0.94 8.53
C MET A 302 1.32 -0.95 9.16
N ALA A 303 1.49 -1.58 10.34
CA ALA A 303 2.80 -1.63 10.99
C ALA A 303 3.85 -2.36 10.13
N LYS A 304 3.43 -3.40 9.41
CA LYS A 304 4.28 -4.21 8.51
C LYS A 304 4.42 -3.60 7.11
N GLN A 305 3.62 -2.58 6.78
CA GLN A 305 3.76 -1.86 5.53
C GLN A 305 5.10 -1.09 5.53
N PRO A 306 5.93 -1.20 4.48
CA PRO A 306 7.18 -0.46 4.40
C PRO A 306 6.95 1.05 4.30
N TRP A 307 7.73 1.82 5.07
CA TRP A 307 7.73 3.27 5.03
C TRP A 307 8.77 3.74 4.01
N ARG A 308 8.34 4.31 2.90
CA ARG A 308 9.22 4.69 1.79
C ARG A 308 9.01 6.16 1.44
N PHE A 309 10.00 6.99 1.70
CA PHE A 309 9.86 8.44 1.63
C PHE A 309 10.55 9.05 0.41
N ILE A 310 9.86 10.02 -0.19
CA ILE A 310 10.37 10.93 -1.21
C ILE A 310 10.22 12.36 -0.70
N LYS A 311 11.25 13.19 -0.91
CA LYS A 311 11.21 14.61 -0.57
C LYS A 311 11.09 15.45 -1.83
N ILE A 312 10.24 16.48 -1.80
CA ILE A 312 10.02 17.41 -2.92
C ILE A 312 10.16 18.88 -2.51
N GLN A 313 10.33 19.73 -3.50
CA GLN A 313 10.23 21.18 -3.37
C GLN A 313 8.80 21.65 -3.08
N ASN A 314 8.66 22.81 -2.44
CA ASN A 314 7.39 23.32 -1.93
C ASN A 314 6.41 23.78 -3.00
N TRP A 315 6.88 24.11 -4.21
CA TRP A 315 5.99 24.58 -5.28
C TRP A 315 5.20 23.43 -5.91
N LEU A 316 5.75 22.21 -5.90
CA LEU A 316 5.13 21.07 -6.56
C LEU A 316 3.88 20.66 -5.80
N CYS A 317 2.75 20.57 -6.51
CA CYS A 317 1.45 20.25 -5.94
C CYS A 317 1.08 21.16 -4.75
N GLY A 318 1.52 22.44 -4.76
CA GLY A 318 1.29 23.37 -3.66
C GLY A 318 1.98 22.98 -2.35
N GLY A 319 2.91 22.02 -2.40
CA GLY A 319 3.62 21.50 -1.25
C GLY A 319 2.80 20.49 -0.44
N PHE A 320 1.64 20.05 -0.90
CA PHE A 320 0.83 19.03 -0.24
C PHE A 320 1.59 17.70 -0.12
N ALA A 321 1.48 17.08 1.05
CA ALA A 321 1.81 15.67 1.19
C ALA A 321 0.82 14.85 0.34
N HIS A 322 1.32 13.76 -0.22
CA HIS A 322 0.54 12.82 -1.01
C HIS A 322 1.32 11.52 -1.15
N THR A 323 0.68 10.50 -1.73
CA THR A 323 1.27 9.20 -1.98
C THR A 323 1.28 8.87 -3.47
N ARG A 324 2.33 8.17 -3.92
CA ARG A 324 2.46 7.65 -5.30
C ARG A 324 3.02 6.25 -5.24
N GLY A 325 2.31 5.26 -5.79
CA GLY A 325 2.68 3.85 -5.62
C GLY A 325 2.76 3.49 -4.13
N THR A 326 3.90 3.01 -3.67
CA THR A 326 4.18 2.73 -2.24
C THR A 326 4.98 3.85 -1.55
N TYR A 327 5.05 5.05 -2.13
CA TYR A 327 5.92 6.13 -1.66
C TYR A 327 5.13 7.28 -1.06
N ILE A 328 5.48 7.66 0.16
CA ILE A 328 4.98 8.86 0.84
C ILE A 328 5.84 10.05 0.41
N ILE A 329 5.19 11.06 -0.16
CA ILE A 329 5.84 12.26 -0.69
C ILE A 329 5.63 13.42 0.27
N LEU A 330 6.73 13.99 0.75
CA LEU A 330 6.72 15.10 1.70
C LEU A 330 7.44 16.32 1.10
N SER A 331 6.84 17.50 1.21
CA SER A 331 7.53 18.74 0.85
C SER A 331 8.44 19.22 2.00
N GLN A 332 9.46 20.01 1.65
CA GLN A 332 10.32 20.66 2.66
C GLN A 332 9.49 21.46 3.68
N ALA A 333 8.44 22.17 3.26
CA ALA A 333 7.59 22.97 4.14
C ALA A 333 6.88 22.13 5.21
N TYR A 334 6.44 20.92 4.88
CA TYR A 334 5.84 20.02 5.89
C TYR A 334 6.87 19.55 6.90
N LEU A 335 8.07 19.19 6.45
CA LEU A 335 9.16 18.80 7.34
C LEU A 335 9.49 19.96 8.29
N ASP A 336 9.74 21.16 7.77
CA ASP A 336 10.07 22.34 8.56
C ASP A 336 8.99 22.68 9.60
N LYS A 337 7.71 22.57 9.20
CA LYS A 337 6.57 22.88 10.07
C LYS A 337 6.36 21.85 11.16
N LEU A 338 6.32 20.56 10.79
CA LEU A 338 5.92 19.49 11.69
C LEU A 338 7.07 18.96 12.54
N SER A 339 8.32 19.24 12.15
CA SER A 339 9.49 18.85 12.93
C SER A 339 10.09 19.97 13.77
N LYS A 340 9.42 21.12 13.87
CA LYS A 340 9.96 22.33 14.52
C LYS A 340 10.35 22.12 15.98
N GLU A 341 9.61 21.28 16.69
CA GLU A 341 9.81 21.00 18.13
C GLU A 341 10.74 19.82 18.40
N TRP A 342 11.34 19.22 17.36
CA TRP A 342 12.24 18.08 17.52
C TRP A 342 13.52 18.46 18.28
N SER A 343 13.91 17.60 19.21
CA SER A 343 15.26 17.56 19.79
C SER A 343 15.58 16.15 20.30
N ASP A 344 16.86 15.85 20.51
CA ASP A 344 17.28 14.58 21.12
C ASP A 344 16.91 14.48 22.62
N GLN A 345 16.42 15.58 23.22
CA GLN A 345 16.07 15.68 24.65
C GLN A 345 14.64 16.22 24.83
N MET A 346 13.69 15.75 24.02
CA MET A 346 12.28 16.14 24.15
C MET A 346 11.68 15.66 25.48
N SER A 347 10.78 16.48 26.03
CA SER A 347 9.86 16.03 27.07
C SER A 347 8.80 15.08 26.47
N GLU A 348 8.17 14.26 27.31
CA GLU A 348 7.06 13.38 26.89
C GLU A 348 5.93 14.16 26.20
N GLU A 349 5.63 15.38 26.67
CA GLU A 349 4.63 16.25 26.05
C GLU A 349 5.02 16.68 24.64
N SER A 350 6.29 17.06 24.43
CA SER A 350 6.80 17.50 23.13
C SER A 350 6.87 16.34 22.15
N GLU A 351 7.30 15.16 22.64
CA GLU A 351 7.24 13.91 21.88
C GLU A 351 5.80 13.60 21.46
N ALA A 352 4.85 13.66 22.39
CA ALA A 352 3.45 13.38 22.10
C ALA A 352 2.89 14.34 21.04
N LYS A 353 3.19 15.64 21.13
CA LYS A 353 2.80 16.63 20.11
C LYS A 353 3.39 16.33 18.74
N LEU A 354 4.68 15.98 18.68
CA LEU A 354 5.36 15.63 17.45
C LEU A 354 4.75 14.37 16.82
N VAL A 355 4.61 13.29 17.58
CA VAL A 355 4.06 12.03 17.05
C VAL A 355 2.59 12.19 16.66
N THR A 356 1.81 12.95 17.43
CA THR A 356 0.40 13.23 17.07
C THR A 356 0.30 13.99 15.75
N SER A 357 1.13 15.03 15.58
CA SER A 357 1.06 15.90 14.39
C SER A 357 1.70 15.24 13.15
N LEU A 358 2.98 14.87 13.24
CA LEU A 358 3.70 14.25 12.14
C LEU A 358 3.25 12.80 11.94
N GLY A 359 3.13 11.99 12.98
CA GLY A 359 2.65 10.62 12.88
C GLY A 359 1.21 10.56 12.35
N GLY A 360 0.34 11.49 12.76
CA GLY A 360 -1.01 11.63 12.19
C GLY A 360 -1.01 11.89 10.67
N LEU A 361 -0.10 12.72 10.17
CA LEU A 361 0.10 12.89 8.73
C LEU A 361 0.65 11.60 8.09
N LEU A 362 1.65 10.97 8.70
CA LEU A 362 2.29 9.78 8.14
C LEU A 362 1.32 8.61 8.00
N VAL A 363 0.45 8.36 8.99
CA VAL A 363 -0.54 7.28 8.89
C VAL A 363 -1.64 7.58 7.87
N HIS A 364 -1.96 8.85 7.62
CA HIS A 364 -2.87 9.26 6.54
C HIS A 364 -2.29 8.84 5.19
N GLU A 365 -1.05 9.24 4.91
CA GLU A 365 -0.36 8.85 3.66
C GLU A 365 -0.12 7.35 3.57
N GLN A 366 0.21 6.70 4.68
CA GLN A 366 0.41 5.25 4.72
C GLN A 366 -0.89 4.49 4.40
N MET A 367 -2.05 5.05 4.76
CA MET A 367 -3.35 4.51 4.38
C MET A 367 -3.55 4.53 2.86
N HIS A 368 -3.13 5.60 2.18
CA HIS A 368 -3.16 5.67 0.72
C HIS A 368 -2.24 4.67 0.05
N SER A 369 -1.10 4.34 0.65
CA SER A 369 -0.28 3.23 0.17
C SER A 369 -1.01 1.89 0.33
N LEU A 370 -1.70 1.66 1.44
CA LEU A 370 -2.46 0.41 1.67
C LEU A 370 -3.65 0.26 0.74
N GLN A 371 -4.36 1.35 0.44
CA GLN A 371 -5.47 1.35 -0.52
C GLN A 371 -5.03 0.89 -1.91
N ARG A 372 -3.78 1.17 -2.29
CA ARG A 372 -3.20 0.73 -3.57
C ARG A 372 -2.69 -0.70 -3.54
N THR A 373 -2.18 -1.16 -2.40
CA THR A 373 -1.59 -2.49 -2.26
C THR A 373 -2.56 -3.57 -1.82
N PHE A 374 -3.71 -3.18 -1.24
CA PHE A 374 -4.79 -4.06 -0.79
C PHE A 374 -6.19 -3.50 -1.13
N PRO A 375 -6.49 -3.14 -2.40
CA PRO A 375 -7.73 -2.45 -2.77
C PRO A 375 -9.01 -3.22 -2.41
N THR A 376 -9.02 -4.56 -2.38
CA THR A 376 -10.26 -5.28 -2.04
C THR A 376 -10.70 -5.08 -0.59
N LYS A 377 -9.75 -4.94 0.36
CA LYS A 377 -10.05 -4.67 1.77
C LYS A 377 -10.85 -3.38 1.95
N PHE A 378 -10.50 -2.34 1.19
CA PHE A 378 -11.15 -1.03 1.23
C PHE A 378 -12.46 -1.01 0.44
N THR A 379 -12.48 -1.66 -0.73
CA THR A 379 -13.70 -1.80 -1.55
C THR A 379 -14.85 -2.37 -0.72
N SER A 380 -14.59 -3.39 0.09
CA SER A 380 -15.58 -3.98 1.00
C SER A 380 -16.17 -2.95 1.99
N LEU A 381 -15.33 -2.14 2.64
CA LEU A 381 -15.79 -1.06 3.51
C LEU A 381 -16.69 -0.09 2.75
N TYR A 382 -16.24 0.36 1.58
CA TYR A 382 -16.92 1.40 0.82
C TYR A 382 -18.28 0.95 0.29
N THR A 383 -18.34 -0.25 -0.29
CA THR A 383 -19.57 -0.75 -0.91
C THR A 383 -20.54 -1.33 0.11
N THR A 384 -20.06 -2.12 1.07
CA THR A 384 -20.95 -2.88 1.97
C THR A 384 -21.36 -2.12 3.22
N LYS A 385 -20.51 -1.20 3.70
CA LYS A 385 -20.76 -0.46 4.94
C LYS A 385 -21.15 0.99 4.69
N TRP A 386 -20.45 1.66 3.76
CA TRP A 386 -20.71 3.07 3.44
C TRP A 386 -21.61 3.29 2.23
N ASN A 387 -22.05 2.20 1.57
CA ASN A 387 -23.01 2.22 0.47
C ASN A 387 -22.57 3.07 -0.75
N PHE A 388 -21.26 3.20 -0.98
CA PHE A 388 -20.74 3.73 -2.23
C PHE A 388 -20.96 2.72 -3.36
N VAL A 389 -21.16 3.23 -4.57
CA VAL A 389 -21.31 2.41 -5.78
C VAL A 389 -20.09 2.65 -6.67
N ASN A 390 -19.41 1.57 -7.04
CA ASN A 390 -18.22 1.60 -7.89
C ASN A 390 -18.64 1.51 -9.36
N GLU A 391 -18.75 2.66 -10.03
CA GLU A 391 -19.21 2.78 -11.41
C GLU A 391 -18.48 3.92 -12.12
N ILE A 392 -18.15 3.69 -13.40
CA ILE A 392 -17.52 4.71 -14.23
C ILE A 392 -18.62 5.63 -14.77
N VAL A 393 -18.58 6.90 -14.38
CA VAL A 393 -19.42 7.95 -14.96
C VAL A 393 -18.84 8.36 -16.32
N TYR A 394 -19.69 8.44 -17.35
CA TYR A 394 -19.27 8.86 -18.68
C TYR A 394 -18.72 10.29 -18.69
N ASP A 395 -17.66 10.45 -19.47
CA ASP A 395 -16.86 11.66 -19.56
C ASP A 395 -17.65 12.88 -20.10
N GLU A 396 -17.59 13.98 -19.35
CA GLU A 396 -18.10 15.29 -19.79
C GLU A 396 -16.93 16.26 -19.98
N LYS A 397 -16.77 16.80 -21.19
CA LYS A 397 -15.65 17.71 -21.53
C LYS A 397 -15.54 18.90 -20.58
N GLN A 398 -16.68 19.45 -20.16
CA GLN A 398 -16.72 20.60 -19.23
C GLN A 398 -16.14 20.26 -17.85
N ILE A 399 -16.27 19.00 -17.42
CA ILE A 399 -15.70 18.49 -16.17
C ILE A 399 -14.22 18.22 -16.39
N ILE A 400 -13.86 17.44 -17.42
CA ILE A 400 -12.47 17.04 -17.70
C ILE A 400 -11.53 18.24 -17.75
N ILE A 401 -11.89 19.30 -18.47
CA ILE A 401 -11.02 20.48 -18.63
C ILE A 401 -10.68 21.16 -17.29
N ASN A 402 -11.60 21.07 -16.32
CA ASN A 402 -11.47 21.74 -15.03
C ASN A 402 -11.19 20.78 -13.88
N GLN A 403 -11.10 19.47 -14.11
CA GLN A 403 -10.95 18.53 -13.01
C GLN A 403 -9.63 18.73 -12.28
N VAL A 404 -9.56 18.26 -11.03
CA VAL A 404 -8.32 18.06 -10.31
C VAL A 404 -8.20 16.57 -9.98
N SER A 405 -7.19 15.91 -10.53
CA SER A 405 -6.85 14.53 -10.23
C SER A 405 -6.14 14.51 -8.90
N ASN A 406 -6.84 14.04 -7.87
CA ASN A 406 -6.24 13.82 -6.57
C ASN A 406 -5.12 12.76 -6.71
N PRO A 407 -3.85 13.08 -6.37
CA PRO A 407 -2.78 12.10 -6.45
C PRO A 407 -3.04 10.83 -5.61
N ASP A 408 -3.80 10.94 -4.52
CA ASP A 408 -4.16 9.87 -3.58
C ASP A 408 -5.43 9.09 -3.94
N ALA A 409 -6.18 9.61 -4.90
CA ALA A 409 -7.37 8.99 -5.46
C ALA A 409 -7.55 9.42 -6.94
N PRO A 410 -6.68 8.96 -7.85
CA PRO A 410 -6.65 9.49 -9.22
C PRO A 410 -7.75 8.92 -10.12
N GLN A 411 -8.52 7.95 -9.63
CA GLN A 411 -9.66 7.40 -10.33
C GLN A 411 -10.95 8.02 -9.73
N ALA A 412 -11.96 8.20 -10.59
CA ALA A 412 -13.21 8.90 -10.23
C ALA A 412 -14.41 7.97 -10.40
N GLU A 413 -14.33 6.78 -9.82
CA GLU A 413 -15.24 5.64 -10.01
C GLU A 413 -16.29 5.48 -8.91
N TRP A 414 -16.36 6.42 -7.96
CA TRP A 414 -17.27 6.30 -6.82
C TRP A 414 -18.43 7.29 -6.92
N ILE A 415 -19.65 6.74 -6.93
CA ILE A 415 -20.89 7.52 -6.84
C ILE A 415 -21.62 7.19 -5.54
N VAL A 416 -22.38 8.17 -5.05
CA VAL A 416 -23.11 8.11 -3.79
C VAL A 416 -24.61 8.08 -4.08
N PRO A 417 -25.37 7.08 -3.61
CA PRO A 417 -26.82 7.07 -3.79
C PRO A 417 -27.51 8.17 -2.97
N ASP A 418 -28.57 8.77 -3.55
CA ASP A 418 -29.46 9.67 -2.83
C ASP A 418 -30.31 8.87 -1.84
N GLN A 419 -30.19 9.18 -0.54
CA GLN A 419 -30.93 8.47 0.51
C GLN A 419 -32.45 8.67 0.42
N ASN A 420 -32.93 9.68 -0.30
CA ASN A 420 -34.34 10.03 -0.39
C ASN A 420 -34.98 9.65 -1.72
N LYS A 421 -34.19 9.23 -2.72
CA LYS A 421 -34.66 8.98 -4.09
C LYS A 421 -33.96 7.78 -4.72
N ASP A 422 -34.71 6.69 -4.85
CA ASP A 422 -34.23 5.49 -5.53
C ASP A 422 -33.78 5.79 -6.97
N GLY A 423 -32.65 5.22 -7.36
CA GLY A 423 -32.07 5.36 -8.70
C GLY A 423 -31.44 6.71 -9.00
N LYS A 424 -31.36 7.62 -8.03
CA LYS A 424 -30.61 8.87 -8.13
C LYS A 424 -29.26 8.74 -7.41
N TYR A 425 -28.21 9.24 -8.05
CA TYR A 425 -26.85 9.22 -7.50
C TYR A 425 -26.20 10.60 -7.61
N PHE A 426 -25.15 10.79 -6.83
CA PHE A 426 -24.28 11.95 -6.88
C PHE A 426 -22.85 11.52 -7.16
N TRP A 427 -22.17 12.28 -8.02
CA TRP A 427 -20.74 12.11 -8.28
C TRP A 427 -20.01 13.34 -7.80
N ILE A 428 -19.15 13.16 -6.80
CA ILE A 428 -18.47 14.25 -6.12
C ILE A 428 -17.13 14.47 -6.79
N ARG A 429 -16.83 15.72 -7.13
CA ARG A 429 -15.58 16.09 -7.80
C ARG A 429 -15.05 17.40 -7.26
N THR A 430 -13.72 17.49 -7.20
CA THR A 430 -13.01 18.76 -7.04
C THR A 430 -12.63 19.31 -8.41
N LEU A 431 -13.03 20.55 -8.70
CA LEU A 431 -12.72 21.27 -9.93
C LEU A 431 -11.88 22.52 -9.67
N LEU A 432 -11.18 22.99 -10.70
CA LEU A 432 -10.51 24.27 -10.77
C LEU A 432 -11.52 25.35 -11.14
N LYS A 433 -11.55 26.42 -10.35
CA LYS A 433 -12.33 27.62 -10.67
C LYS A 433 -12.01 28.11 -12.09
N LYS A 434 -13.04 28.48 -12.84
CA LYS A 434 -12.93 28.97 -14.22
C LYS A 434 -12.25 30.35 -14.27
N ASN A 435 -11.71 30.71 -15.44
CA ASN A 435 -11.15 32.04 -15.74
C ASN A 435 -9.93 32.44 -14.89
N ILE A 436 -9.14 31.46 -14.44
CA ILE A 436 -7.85 31.69 -13.77
C ILE A 436 -6.77 31.03 -14.62
N ASP A 437 -5.79 31.82 -15.07
CA ASP A 437 -4.73 31.36 -15.98
C ASP A 437 -3.83 30.32 -15.29
N ILE A 438 -3.34 30.63 -14.08
CA ILE A 438 -2.57 29.70 -13.23
C ILE A 438 -3.32 29.54 -11.90
N PRO A 439 -4.16 28.50 -11.75
CA PRO A 439 -4.82 28.22 -10.48
C PRO A 439 -3.81 27.88 -9.39
N ALA A 440 -4.18 28.16 -8.14
CA ALA A 440 -3.37 27.88 -6.96
C ALA A 440 -4.00 26.70 -6.22
N MET A 441 -3.19 25.69 -5.92
CA MET A 441 -3.58 24.48 -5.21
C MET A 441 -4.34 24.80 -3.91
N GLY A 442 -5.47 24.12 -3.69
CA GLY A 442 -6.36 24.32 -2.52
C GLY A 442 -7.16 25.63 -2.52
N LYS A 443 -6.58 26.75 -2.95
CA LYS A 443 -7.25 28.07 -2.95
C LYS A 443 -8.29 28.21 -4.07
N HIS A 444 -7.97 27.69 -5.25
CA HIS A 444 -8.80 27.83 -6.45
C HIS A 444 -9.57 26.55 -6.79
N PHE A 445 -9.85 25.73 -5.78
CA PHE A 445 -10.67 24.53 -5.90
C PHE A 445 -12.13 24.84 -5.59
N GLU A 446 -13.02 24.06 -6.20
CA GLU A 446 -14.45 24.01 -5.92
C GLU A 446 -14.91 22.56 -5.84
N ASP A 447 -15.46 22.16 -4.69
CA ASP A 447 -16.03 20.82 -4.52
C ASP A 447 -17.50 20.84 -4.90
N VAL A 448 -17.86 19.98 -5.84
CA VAL A 448 -19.21 19.93 -6.44
C VAL A 448 -19.75 18.50 -6.41
N ALA A 449 -21.07 18.39 -6.29
CA ALA A 449 -21.81 17.16 -6.43
C ALA A 449 -22.66 17.21 -7.71
N PHE A 450 -22.26 16.44 -8.72
CA PHE A 450 -23.01 16.26 -9.96
C PHE A 450 -24.15 15.28 -9.75
N GLU A 451 -25.34 15.60 -10.25
CA GLU A 451 -26.42 14.62 -10.30
C GLU A 451 -26.16 13.61 -11.40
N ILE A 452 -26.32 12.32 -11.08
CA ILE A 452 -26.09 11.22 -12.01
C ILE A 452 -27.42 10.53 -12.33
N GLU A 453 -27.61 10.26 -13.61
CA GLU A 453 -28.72 9.47 -14.14
C GLU A 453 -28.19 8.15 -14.73
N LYS A 454 -28.92 7.07 -14.46
CA LYS A 454 -28.68 5.78 -15.08
C LYS A 454 -29.45 5.71 -16.41
N LYS A 455 -28.75 5.49 -17.53
CA LYS A 455 -29.33 5.31 -18.87
C LYS A 455 -28.85 3.99 -19.46
N GLY A 456 -29.77 3.01 -19.56
CA GLY A 456 -29.40 1.64 -19.90
C GLY A 456 -28.40 1.10 -18.87
N ASP A 457 -27.26 0.63 -19.35
CA ASP A 457 -26.18 0.07 -18.51
C ASP A 457 -25.13 1.13 -18.09
N GLY A 458 -25.30 2.41 -18.46
CA GLY A 458 -24.32 3.46 -18.19
C GLY A 458 -24.79 4.52 -17.18
N PHE A 459 -23.82 5.20 -16.56
CA PHE A 459 -24.03 6.32 -15.63
C PHE A 459 -23.57 7.63 -16.27
N TYR A 460 -24.45 8.62 -16.31
CA TYR A 460 -24.20 9.89 -17.00
C TYR A 460 -24.47 11.06 -16.07
N VAL A 461 -23.75 12.15 -16.24
CA VAL A 461 -24.08 13.40 -15.56
C VAL A 461 -25.37 13.96 -16.14
N SER A 462 -26.36 14.18 -15.27
CA SER A 462 -27.67 14.72 -15.63
C SER A 462 -27.55 16.11 -16.23
N LYS A 463 -28.42 16.42 -17.20
CA LYS A 463 -28.45 17.70 -17.90
C LYS A 463 -29.84 18.30 -17.96
N PHE A 464 -29.93 19.62 -17.83
CA PHE A 464 -31.13 20.40 -18.15
C PHE A 464 -30.76 21.47 -19.18
N ASN A 465 -31.47 21.51 -20.32
CA ASN A 465 -31.15 22.43 -21.43
C ASN A 465 -29.67 22.42 -21.87
N SER A 466 -29.03 21.24 -21.86
CA SER A 466 -27.59 21.03 -22.15
C SER A 466 -26.61 21.54 -21.09
N GLU A 467 -27.07 22.07 -19.96
CA GLU A 467 -26.24 22.41 -18.82
C GLU A 467 -26.17 21.26 -17.81
N LEU A 468 -24.97 21.03 -17.25
CA LEU A 468 -24.77 20.00 -16.22
C LEU A 468 -25.52 20.37 -14.95
N ILE A 469 -26.22 19.41 -14.36
CA ILE A 469 -26.89 19.59 -13.08
C ILE A 469 -25.91 19.24 -11.96
N PHE A 470 -25.56 20.23 -11.15
CA PHE A 470 -24.71 20.06 -9.97
C PHE A 470 -25.08 21.07 -8.89
N LYS A 471 -24.57 20.82 -7.70
CA LYS A 471 -24.59 21.78 -6.59
C LYS A 471 -23.24 21.80 -5.88
N PRO A 472 -22.87 22.89 -5.19
CA PRO A 472 -21.75 22.87 -4.27
C PRO A 472 -21.86 21.73 -3.26
N LEU A 473 -20.75 21.05 -2.96
CA LEU A 473 -20.76 19.89 -2.06
C LEU A 473 -21.32 20.23 -0.66
N PHE A 474 -21.09 21.45 -0.18
CA PHE A 474 -21.60 21.89 1.12
C PHE A 474 -23.14 21.95 1.19
N GLU A 475 -23.83 22.00 0.05
CA GLU A 475 -25.30 21.95 -0.03
C GLU A 475 -25.84 20.51 -0.04
N LEU A 476 -24.97 19.50 -0.14
CA LEU A 476 -25.33 18.08 -0.05
C LEU A 476 -25.27 17.61 1.42
N GLU A 477 -26.15 18.16 2.25
CA GLU A 477 -26.10 18.00 3.71
C GLU A 477 -26.08 16.54 4.19
N PHE A 478 -26.90 15.66 3.58
CA PHE A 478 -26.95 14.26 4.00
C PHE A 478 -25.57 13.60 3.88
N TYR A 479 -24.84 13.90 2.81
CA TYR A 479 -23.54 13.32 2.53
C TYR A 479 -22.45 13.95 3.40
N LYS A 480 -22.40 15.29 3.47
CA LYS A 480 -21.44 16.00 4.32
C LYS A 480 -21.53 15.56 5.78
N ASN A 481 -22.75 15.28 6.25
CA ASN A 481 -23.01 14.84 7.61
C ASN A 481 -22.83 13.32 7.81
N SER A 482 -22.50 12.56 6.76
CA SER A 482 -22.33 11.10 6.83
C SER A 482 -20.99 10.66 7.41
N PHE A 483 -20.02 11.56 7.56
CA PHE A 483 -18.68 11.23 8.08
C PHE A 483 -18.25 12.25 9.15
N PRO A 484 -17.40 11.86 10.12
CA PRO A 484 -16.98 12.72 11.22
C PRO A 484 -15.81 13.65 10.85
N ILE A 485 -15.62 13.91 9.55
CA ILE A 485 -14.52 14.71 8.99
C ILE A 485 -15.09 15.77 8.05
N GLU A 486 -14.36 16.87 7.87
CA GLU A 486 -14.81 18.00 7.04
C GLU A 486 -14.06 18.11 5.70
N ARG A 487 -12.99 17.35 5.52
CA ARG A 487 -12.08 17.41 4.36
C ARG A 487 -11.99 16.05 3.69
N GLY A 488 -11.58 16.03 2.41
CA GLY A 488 -11.39 14.80 1.66
C GLY A 488 -12.69 14.05 1.41
N LEU A 489 -13.82 14.77 1.33
CA LEU A 489 -15.13 14.16 1.08
C LEU A 489 -15.36 13.86 -0.41
N ASP A 490 -14.38 14.13 -1.27
CA ASP A 490 -14.42 13.89 -2.70
C ASP A 490 -14.20 12.40 -3.08
N HIS A 491 -13.62 11.60 -2.19
CA HIS A 491 -13.34 10.19 -2.46
C HIS A 491 -13.32 9.33 -1.19
N PRO A 492 -13.84 8.08 -1.21
CA PRO A 492 -13.82 7.21 -0.02
C PRO A 492 -12.40 6.88 0.51
N ASN A 493 -11.40 6.80 -0.38
CA ASN A 493 -9.99 6.73 0.00
C ASN A 493 -9.57 7.85 0.96
N GLU A 494 -9.83 9.10 0.58
CA GLU A 494 -9.55 10.28 1.40
C GLU A 494 -10.31 10.23 2.73
N ILE A 495 -11.60 9.87 2.68
CA ILE A 495 -12.43 9.75 3.87
C ILE A 495 -11.79 8.79 4.88
N SER A 496 -11.46 7.58 4.45
CA SER A 496 -10.85 6.59 5.34
C SER A 496 -9.46 6.98 5.83
N ALA A 497 -8.65 7.67 5.02
CA ALA A 497 -7.33 8.16 5.42
C ALA A 497 -7.42 9.29 6.47
N TYR A 498 -8.31 10.26 6.29
CA TYR A 498 -8.57 11.31 7.29
C TYR A 498 -9.13 10.73 8.58
N MET A 499 -10.12 9.83 8.49
CA MET A 499 -10.68 9.15 9.66
C MET A 499 -9.60 8.36 10.41
N PHE A 500 -8.73 7.62 9.71
CA PHE A 500 -7.65 6.87 10.38
C PHE A 500 -6.65 7.81 11.07
N SER A 501 -6.30 8.93 10.46
CA SER A 501 -5.44 9.94 11.08
C SER A 501 -6.05 10.48 12.39
N GLU A 502 -7.34 10.81 12.40
CA GLU A 502 -8.01 11.29 13.63
C GLU A 502 -8.16 10.18 14.68
N PHE A 503 -8.42 8.95 14.26
CA PHE A 503 -8.41 7.77 15.12
C PHE A 503 -7.04 7.59 15.81
N PHE A 504 -5.96 7.58 15.03
CA PHE A 504 -4.59 7.50 15.54
C PHE A 504 -4.28 8.63 16.52
N LYS A 505 -4.54 9.89 16.14
CA LYS A 505 -4.26 11.05 16.98
C LYS A 505 -4.98 10.98 18.32
N ALA A 506 -6.26 10.61 18.33
CA ALA A 506 -7.01 10.51 19.56
C ALA A 506 -6.44 9.41 20.47
N HIS A 507 -6.28 8.20 19.95
CA HIS A 507 -5.84 7.06 20.73
C HIS A 507 -4.38 7.16 21.19
N TYR A 508 -3.48 7.71 20.38
CA TYR A 508 -2.10 7.96 20.78
C TYR A 508 -2.02 8.88 22.01
N ASN A 509 -2.99 9.79 22.17
CA ASN A 509 -3.12 10.67 23.32
C ASN A 509 -4.09 10.15 24.39
N SER A 510 -4.45 8.86 24.36
CA SER A 510 -5.42 8.25 25.30
C SER A 510 -6.78 8.98 25.34
N LYS A 511 -7.22 9.51 24.20
CA LYS A 511 -8.53 10.16 24.02
C LYS A 511 -9.45 9.28 23.18
N THR A 512 -10.75 9.47 23.35
CA THR A 512 -11.77 8.88 22.48
C THR A 512 -11.84 9.64 21.15
N PRO A 513 -11.74 8.97 19.99
CA PRO A 513 -11.90 9.62 18.70
C PRO A 513 -13.38 9.98 18.43
N PHE A 514 -13.60 10.90 17.49
CA PHE A 514 -14.92 11.22 16.92
C PHE A 514 -16.02 11.58 17.95
N LEU A 515 -15.70 12.42 18.93
CA LEU A 515 -16.68 12.94 19.90
C LEU A 515 -17.68 13.91 19.25
N ASN A 516 -18.91 13.95 19.77
CA ASN A 516 -19.98 14.88 19.37
C ASN A 516 -20.43 14.80 17.90
N ILE A 517 -20.35 13.61 17.30
CA ILE A 517 -20.80 13.38 15.92
C ILE A 517 -22.30 13.09 15.86
N ASN A 518 -22.94 13.44 14.74
CA ASN A 518 -24.35 13.16 14.51
C ASN A 518 -24.62 11.66 14.32
N ASN A 519 -25.88 11.23 14.38
CA ASN A 519 -26.25 9.81 14.30
C ASN A 519 -25.83 9.13 12.98
N THR A 520 -25.90 9.83 11.83
CA THR A 520 -25.51 9.27 10.54
C THR A 520 -23.99 9.04 10.49
N ALA A 521 -23.21 10.05 10.88
CA ALA A 521 -21.76 9.94 11.02
C ALA A 521 -21.36 8.84 12.01
N LYS A 522 -22.13 8.66 13.09
CA LYS A 522 -21.89 7.64 14.11
C LYS A 522 -21.90 6.23 13.52
N ILE A 523 -22.89 5.89 12.70
CA ILE A 523 -22.99 4.56 12.08
C ILE A 523 -21.78 4.28 11.18
N ASN A 524 -21.46 5.21 10.27
CA ASN A 524 -20.30 5.03 9.38
C ASN A 524 -18.97 4.97 10.14
N THR A 525 -18.87 5.67 11.27
CA THR A 525 -17.72 5.62 12.17
C THR A 525 -17.60 4.27 12.87
N GLU A 526 -18.71 3.73 13.38
CA GLU A 526 -18.73 2.40 14.00
C GLU A 526 -18.30 1.31 13.01
N PHE A 527 -18.81 1.34 11.77
CA PHE A 527 -18.37 0.43 10.72
C PHE A 527 -16.89 0.58 10.38
N PHE A 528 -16.38 1.81 10.36
CA PHE A 528 -14.96 2.05 10.10
C PHE A 528 -14.07 1.49 11.19
N VAL A 529 -14.42 1.71 12.46
CA VAL A 529 -13.67 1.19 13.61
C VAL A 529 -13.72 -0.34 13.65
N GLU A 530 -14.90 -0.94 13.41
CA GLU A 530 -15.05 -2.39 13.26
C GLU A 530 -14.13 -2.92 12.15
N TRP A 531 -14.13 -2.25 10.99
CA TRP A 531 -13.29 -2.62 9.85
C TRP A 531 -11.80 -2.56 10.19
N ILE A 532 -11.32 -1.54 10.91
CA ILE A 532 -9.91 -1.47 11.33
C ILE A 532 -9.51 -2.75 12.07
N TYR A 533 -10.28 -3.14 13.09
CA TYR A 533 -9.92 -4.30 13.91
C TYR A 533 -10.05 -5.64 13.19
N ASN A 534 -10.91 -5.73 12.18
CA ASN A 534 -11.13 -6.96 11.42
C ASN A 534 -10.15 -7.12 10.24
N GLU A 535 -9.84 -6.02 9.54
CA GLU A 535 -9.15 -6.08 8.24
C GLU A 535 -7.68 -5.61 8.30
N MET A 536 -7.29 -4.87 9.34
CA MET A 536 -5.94 -4.28 9.45
C MET A 536 -4.99 -5.01 10.41
N ASN A 537 -5.43 -6.16 10.97
CA ASN A 537 -4.60 -7.01 11.82
C ASN A 537 -3.61 -7.87 11.03
#